data_AF-A0A2W0EMP9-F1
#
_entry.id   AF-A0A2W0EMP9-F1
#
_cell.length_a   1.000
_cell.length_b   1.000
_cell.length_c   1.000
_cell.angle_alpha   90.00
_cell.angle_beta   90.00
_cell.angle_gamma   90.00
#
_symmetry.space_group_name_H-M   'P 1'
#
loop_
_entity.id
_entity.type
_entity.pdbx_description
1 polymer ?
#
loop_
_entity_poly.entity_id
_entity_poly.type
_entity_poly.pdbx_seq_one_letter_code
_entity_poly.pdbx_strand_id
1 'polypeptide(L)'
;MSVPLQLPEHQTSLPPVLAGPLLRRLEPTRLVLWLVGSRALALTLRLQGRVDIRLDTGQCTVIAIGGQAFVHLIDVSLDAALPCDEPIEYDLLLENGKGIADWAPHLLYGDAGCPNFVLRSRIDQLLHGSCRKPHHPATDGLLCVDALLAQ
;
A
#
# COMPACT_ATOMS: atom_id res chain seq x y z
N MET A 1 30.00 -28.30 -17.27
CA MET A 1 30.22 -27.26 -16.24
C MET A 1 29.37 -26.07 -16.61
N SER A 2 28.31 -25.82 -15.83
CA SER A 2 27.33 -24.77 -16.12
C SER A 2 27.93 -23.41 -15.78
N VAL A 3 28.07 -22.55 -16.78
CA VAL A 3 28.49 -21.16 -16.56
C VAL A 3 27.35 -20.45 -15.83
N PRO A 4 27.57 -19.87 -14.63
CA PRO A 4 26.55 -19.10 -13.97
C PRO A 4 26.22 -17.87 -14.82
N LEU A 5 24.94 -17.64 -15.09
CA LEU A 5 24.46 -16.41 -15.69
C LEU A 5 24.83 -15.24 -14.77
N GLN A 6 25.86 -14.49 -15.15
CA GLN A 6 26.17 -13.20 -14.54
C GLN A 6 25.04 -12.23 -14.92
N LEU A 7 24.16 -11.96 -13.96
CA LEU A 7 23.23 -10.86 -14.03
C LEU A 7 24.04 -9.55 -14.05
N PRO A 8 23.77 -8.62 -14.98
CA PRO A 8 24.44 -7.33 -14.97
C PRO A 8 24.17 -6.61 -13.65
N GLU A 9 25.22 -6.18 -12.95
CA GLU A 9 25.11 -5.33 -11.76
C GLU A 9 24.64 -3.94 -12.16
N HIS A 10 23.34 -3.77 -12.38
CA HIS A 10 22.72 -2.45 -12.27
C HIS A 10 22.60 -2.14 -10.77
N GLN A 11 23.62 -1.48 -10.21
CA GLN A 11 23.65 -0.97 -8.84
C GLN A 11 22.67 0.22 -8.68
N THR A 12 21.39 -0.01 -8.95
CA THR A 12 20.35 0.94 -8.60
C THR A 12 19.96 0.65 -7.16
N SER A 13 20.15 1.61 -6.25
CA SER A 13 19.68 1.45 -4.87
C SER A 13 18.18 1.16 -4.86
N LEU A 14 17.75 0.13 -4.12
CA LEU A 14 16.34 -0.21 -4.00
C LEU A 14 15.52 1.00 -3.51
N PRO A 15 14.29 1.20 -4.02
CA PRO A 15 13.42 2.23 -3.50
C PRO A 15 13.10 1.99 -2.01
N PRO A 16 12.73 3.03 -1.25
CA PRO A 16 12.40 2.88 0.16
C PRO A 16 11.21 1.94 0.39
N VAL A 17 10.21 2.00 -0.49
CA VAL A 17 9.04 1.09 -0.50
C VAL A 17 9.18 0.15 -1.70
N LEU A 18 9.10 -1.15 -1.43
CA LEU A 18 9.20 -2.24 -2.40
C LEU A 18 7.82 -2.74 -2.87
N ALA A 19 6.84 -2.74 -1.98
CA ALA A 19 5.47 -3.17 -2.28
C ALA A 19 4.47 -2.51 -1.34
N GLY A 20 3.26 -2.27 -1.84
CA GLY A 20 2.17 -1.63 -1.10
C GLY A 20 1.99 -0.14 -1.45
N PRO A 21 1.17 0.58 -0.67
CA PRO A 21 0.51 0.11 0.54
C PRO A 21 -0.75 -0.70 0.18
N LEU A 22 -1.05 -1.70 1.01
CA LEU A 22 -2.21 -2.55 0.84
C LEU A 22 -3.15 -2.37 2.03
N LEU A 23 -4.34 -1.85 1.76
CA LEU A 23 -5.41 -1.76 2.74
C LEU A 23 -5.97 -3.16 3.01
N ARG A 24 -5.68 -3.71 4.20
CA ARG A 24 -5.94 -5.11 4.53
C ARG A 24 -7.25 -5.31 5.29
N ARG A 25 -7.63 -4.33 6.09
CA ARG A 25 -8.87 -4.30 6.87
C ARG A 25 -9.30 -2.86 7.05
N LEU A 26 -10.61 -2.63 6.91
CA LEU A 26 -11.23 -1.34 7.08
C LEU A 26 -12.50 -1.52 7.90
N GLU A 27 -12.58 -0.83 9.03
CA GLU A 27 -13.72 -0.78 9.95
C GLU A 27 -13.98 0.68 10.33
N PRO A 28 -15.17 1.02 10.87
CA PRO A 28 -15.48 2.39 11.26
C PRO A 28 -14.40 3.04 12.12
N THR A 29 -13.85 2.33 13.11
CA THR A 29 -12.85 2.89 14.05
C THR A 29 -11.49 2.21 13.96
N ARG A 30 -11.20 1.47 12.88
CA ARG A 30 -9.92 0.75 12.73
C ARG A 30 -9.51 0.61 11.28
N LEU A 31 -8.23 0.90 11.03
CA LEU A 31 -7.60 0.80 9.73
C LEU A 31 -6.36 -0.11 9.84
N VAL A 32 -6.25 -1.10 8.96
CA VAL A 32 -5.05 -1.95 8.87
C VAL A 32 -4.46 -1.87 7.49
N LEU A 33 -3.20 -1.47 7.39
CA LEU A 33 -2.42 -1.44 6.16
C LEU A 33 -1.18 -2.31 6.31
N TRP A 34 -0.61 -2.71 5.17
CA TRP A 34 0.75 -3.22 5.14
C TRP A 34 1.51 -2.69 3.93
N LEU A 35 2.81 -2.54 4.11
CA LEU A 35 3.76 -2.29 3.02
C LEU A 35 5.07 -3.04 3.31
N VAL A 36 5.91 -3.16 2.29
CA VAL A 36 7.26 -3.71 2.43
C VAL A 36 8.25 -2.63 2.09
N GLY A 37 9.13 -2.28 3.03
CA GLY A 37 10.25 -1.38 2.79
C GLY A 37 11.56 -2.12 2.52
N SER A 38 12.50 -1.46 1.84
CA SER A 38 13.88 -1.95 1.68
C SER A 38 14.70 -1.85 2.97
N ARG A 39 14.18 -1.11 3.95
CA ARG A 39 14.69 -0.92 5.31
C ARG A 39 13.51 -0.70 6.26
N ALA A 40 13.77 -0.65 7.57
CA ALA A 40 12.78 -0.11 8.50
C ALA A 40 12.47 1.36 8.13
N LEU A 41 11.20 1.75 8.22
CA LEU A 41 10.70 3.05 7.76
C LEU A 41 9.95 3.70 8.92
N ALA A 42 10.28 4.97 9.15
CA ALA A 42 9.48 5.88 9.94
C ALA A 42 8.33 6.39 9.05
N LEU A 43 7.09 6.13 9.47
CA LEU A 43 5.89 6.42 8.70
C LEU A 43 4.95 7.35 9.47
N THR A 44 4.24 8.20 8.74
CA THR A 44 3.13 9.01 9.24
C THR A 44 1.90 8.72 8.39
N LEU A 45 0.80 8.31 9.03
CA LEU A 45 -0.49 8.15 8.37
C LEU A 45 -1.24 9.49 8.39
N ARG A 46 -1.64 9.95 7.21
CA ARG A 46 -2.56 11.06 7.04
C ARG A 46 -3.92 10.52 6.61
N LEU A 47 -4.97 10.98 7.26
CA LEU A 47 -6.36 10.70 6.88
C LEU A 47 -7.09 12.03 6.72
N GLN A 48 -7.91 12.15 5.68
CA GLN A 48 -8.69 13.35 5.39
C GLN A 48 -9.48 13.82 6.63
N GLY A 49 -9.39 15.13 6.93
CA GLY A 49 -10.11 15.75 8.04
C GLY A 49 -9.63 15.33 9.44
N ARG A 50 -8.45 14.69 9.55
CA ARG A 50 -7.88 14.23 10.82
C ARG A 50 -6.46 14.74 11.02
N VAL A 51 -6.01 14.71 12.28
CA VAL A 51 -4.62 15.00 12.64
C VAL A 51 -3.73 13.86 12.14
N ASP A 52 -2.55 14.22 11.62
CA ASP A 52 -1.54 13.25 11.20
C ASP A 52 -1.11 12.34 12.36
N ILE A 53 -1.04 11.04 12.09
CA ILE A 53 -0.69 10.01 13.07
C ILE A 53 0.73 9.54 12.78
N ARG A 54 1.70 9.98 13.58
CA ARG A 54 3.06 9.44 13.51
C ARG A 54 3.06 8.02 14.08
N LEU A 55 3.39 7.05 13.24
CA LEU A 55 3.32 5.63 13.61
C LEU A 55 4.52 5.23 14.47
N ASP A 56 4.25 4.74 15.67
CA ASP A 56 5.24 4.15 16.57
C ASP A 56 5.02 2.63 16.71
N THR A 57 5.70 1.99 17.66
CA THR A 57 5.60 0.54 17.88
C THR A 57 4.20 0.07 18.31
N GLY A 58 3.36 0.98 18.80
CA GLY A 58 1.97 0.72 19.16
C GLY A 58 1.03 0.60 17.95
N GLN A 59 1.35 1.25 16.83
CA GLN A 59 0.54 1.16 15.61
C GLN A 59 1.27 0.49 14.44
N CYS A 60 2.59 0.34 14.48
CA CYS A 60 3.36 -0.23 13.38
C CYS A 60 4.35 -1.28 13.89
N THR A 61 4.07 -2.55 13.61
CA THR A 61 5.01 -3.64 13.83
C THR A 61 5.88 -3.83 12.60
N VAL A 62 7.21 -3.80 12.76
CA VAL A 62 8.16 -4.01 11.67
C VAL A 62 8.81 -5.38 11.81
N ILE A 63 8.73 -6.20 10.75
CA ILE A 63 9.28 -7.55 10.69
C ILE A 63 10.31 -7.61 9.56
N ALA A 64 11.58 -7.82 9.90
CA ALA A 64 12.62 -8.07 8.91
C ALA A 64 12.50 -9.50 8.36
N ILE A 65 12.26 -9.64 7.06
CA ILE A 65 12.17 -10.93 6.36
C ILE A 65 13.37 -11.16 5.42
N GLY A 66 14.29 -10.20 5.35
CA GLY A 66 15.54 -10.28 4.60
C GLY A 66 16.41 -9.04 4.85
N GLY A 67 17.63 -9.03 4.31
CA GLY A 67 18.58 -7.92 4.50
C GLY A 67 18.10 -6.57 3.92
N GLN A 68 17.19 -6.63 2.95
CA GLN A 68 16.56 -5.46 2.34
C GLN A 68 15.05 -5.64 2.17
N ALA A 69 14.40 -6.34 3.11
CA ALA A 69 12.96 -6.57 3.06
C ALA A 69 12.36 -6.54 4.47
N PHE A 70 11.57 -5.52 4.74
CA PHE A 70 10.98 -5.24 6.04
C PHE A 70 9.49 -5.05 5.84
N VAL A 71 8.68 -5.93 6.44
CA VAL A 71 7.21 -5.82 6.42
C VAL A 71 6.79 -4.86 7.52
N HIS A 72 6.01 -3.85 7.17
CA HIS A 72 5.40 -2.90 8.10
C HIS A 72 3.91 -3.24 8.22
N LEU A 73 3.51 -3.76 9.37
CA LEU A 73 2.13 -4.06 9.71
C LEU A 73 1.57 -2.87 10.49
N ILE A 74 0.72 -2.09 9.85
CA ILE A 74 0.14 -0.86 10.40
C ILE A 74 -1.28 -1.16 10.86
N ASP A 75 -1.57 -0.95 12.13
CA ASP A 75 -2.86 -1.20 12.78
C ASP A 75 -3.22 0.01 13.65
N VAL A 76 -4.16 0.82 13.15
CA VAL A 76 -4.51 2.11 13.74
C VAL A 76 -5.96 2.07 14.21
N SER A 77 -6.15 2.24 15.52
CA SER A 77 -7.44 2.57 16.12
C SER A 77 -7.73 4.07 15.99
N LEU A 78 -8.98 4.42 15.73
CA LEU A 78 -9.43 5.80 15.53
C LEU A 78 -10.44 6.18 16.60
N ASP A 79 -10.29 7.37 17.18
CA ASP A 79 -11.18 7.88 18.24
C ASP A 79 -12.59 8.22 17.73
N ALA A 80 -12.71 8.48 16.43
CA ALA A 80 -13.97 8.76 15.76
C ALA A 80 -14.14 7.86 14.53
N ALA A 81 -15.37 7.42 14.27
CA ALA A 81 -15.68 6.59 13.12
C ALA A 81 -15.36 7.29 11.79
N LEU A 82 -14.82 6.55 10.83
CA LEU A 82 -14.74 6.96 9.43
C LEU A 82 -16.16 7.05 8.86
N PRO A 83 -16.41 8.03 7.99
CA PRO A 83 -17.70 8.10 7.30
C PRO A 83 -17.87 6.89 6.37
N CYS A 84 -19.11 6.50 6.17
CA CYS A 84 -19.46 5.43 5.24
C CYS A 84 -19.89 6.02 3.89
N ASP A 85 -19.69 5.24 2.83
CA ASP A 85 -20.22 5.47 1.48
C ASP A 85 -19.75 6.77 0.80
N GLU A 86 -18.65 7.36 1.26
CA GLU A 86 -17.96 8.47 0.61
C GLU A 86 -16.45 8.22 0.49
N PRO A 87 -15.77 8.84 -0.49
CA PRO A 87 -14.32 8.74 -0.64
C PRO A 87 -13.59 9.36 0.56
N ILE A 88 -12.58 8.65 1.05
CA ILE A 88 -11.70 9.09 2.12
C ILE A 88 -10.29 9.11 1.58
N GLU A 89 -9.74 10.30 1.45
CA GLU A 89 -8.34 10.47 1.06
C GLU A 89 -7.39 10.09 2.21
N TYR A 90 -6.27 9.47 1.85
CA TYR A 90 -5.23 9.13 2.81
C TYR A 90 -3.84 9.25 2.20
N ASP A 91 -2.83 9.27 3.06
CA ASP A 91 -1.43 9.20 2.63
C ASP A 91 -0.58 8.45 3.66
N LEU A 92 0.54 7.89 3.20
CA LEU A 92 1.60 7.32 4.04
C LEU A 92 2.90 8.05 3.73
N LEU A 93 3.22 9.01 4.59
CA LEU A 93 4.41 9.83 4.45
C LEU A 93 5.63 9.08 4.98
N LEU A 94 6.71 9.14 4.21
CA LEU A 94 8.05 8.75 4.66
C LEU A 94 8.63 9.84 5.58
N GLU A 95 9.71 9.52 6.28
CA GLU A 95 10.42 10.45 7.18
C GLU A 95 10.83 11.78 6.53
N ASN A 96 11.10 11.78 5.22
CA ASN A 96 11.43 12.98 4.45
C ASN A 96 10.20 13.78 3.98
N GLY A 97 8.99 13.42 4.43
CA GLY A 97 7.73 14.06 4.10
C GLY A 97 7.13 13.64 2.75
N LYS A 98 7.79 12.76 1.98
CA LYS A 98 7.29 12.29 0.69
C LYS A 98 6.12 11.33 0.86
N GLY A 99 5.03 11.61 0.15
CA GLY A 99 3.80 10.82 0.16
C GLY A 99 3.71 9.81 -0.98
N ILE A 100 2.61 9.08 -1.04
CA ILE A 100 2.36 8.04 -2.05
C ILE A 100 2.48 8.61 -3.47
N ALA A 101 2.06 9.85 -3.71
CA ALA A 101 2.23 10.51 -5.00
C ALA A 101 3.71 10.65 -5.43
N ASP A 102 4.63 10.79 -4.47
CA ASP A 102 6.05 10.92 -4.76
C ASP A 102 6.73 9.57 -4.99
N TRP A 103 6.41 8.57 -4.17
CA TRP A 103 7.13 7.28 -4.17
C TRP A 103 6.41 6.17 -4.94
N ALA A 104 5.11 6.31 -5.21
CA ALA A 104 4.32 5.42 -6.04
C ALA A 104 3.19 6.17 -6.78
N PRO A 105 3.52 7.12 -7.69
CA PRO A 105 2.52 7.87 -8.45
C PRO A 105 1.58 6.98 -9.29
N HIS A 106 2.05 5.79 -9.67
CA HIS A 106 1.27 4.80 -10.42
C HIS A 106 0.10 4.18 -9.64
N LEU A 107 -0.03 4.44 -8.34
CA LEU A 107 -1.18 4.02 -7.53
C LEU A 107 -2.33 5.04 -7.54
N LEU A 108 -2.14 6.19 -8.19
CA LEU A 108 -3.12 7.24 -8.31
C LEU A 108 -3.89 7.09 -9.63
N TYR A 109 -5.21 7.31 -9.57
CA TYR A 109 -6.08 7.28 -10.74
C TYR A 109 -6.51 8.69 -11.13
N GLY A 110 -6.58 8.96 -12.44
CA GLY A 110 -6.96 10.26 -12.97
C GLY A 110 -6.05 11.40 -12.48
N ASP A 111 -6.66 12.52 -12.10
CA ASP A 111 -5.96 13.70 -11.58
C ASP A 111 -5.85 13.71 -10.03
N ALA A 112 -6.07 12.57 -9.38
CA ALA A 112 -6.02 12.48 -7.91
C ALA A 112 -4.62 12.79 -7.38
N GLY A 113 -4.53 13.66 -6.37
CA GLY A 113 -3.26 14.00 -5.69
C GLY A 113 -2.86 13.01 -4.59
N CYS A 114 -3.77 12.15 -4.17
CA CYS A 114 -3.58 11.15 -3.11
C CYS A 114 -4.49 9.94 -3.35
N PRO A 115 -4.12 8.75 -2.84
CA PRO A 115 -5.01 7.61 -2.91
C PRO A 115 -6.23 7.82 -2.00
N ASN A 116 -7.29 7.09 -2.29
CA ASN A 116 -8.51 7.10 -1.52
C ASN A 116 -9.09 5.69 -1.38
N PHE A 117 -10.00 5.52 -0.44
CA PHE A 117 -10.83 4.33 -0.30
C PHE A 117 -12.25 4.73 0.13
N VAL A 118 -13.18 3.80 0.04
CA VAL A 118 -14.56 3.98 0.54
C VAL A 118 -14.86 2.89 1.57
N LEU A 119 -15.26 3.28 2.78
CA LEU A 119 -15.86 2.36 3.75
C LEU A 119 -17.32 2.13 3.37
N ARG A 120 -17.63 0.99 2.76
CA ARG A 120 -19.00 0.68 2.32
C ARG A 120 -19.86 0.20 3.49
N SER A 121 -21.04 0.81 3.67
CA SER A 121 -22.04 0.30 4.62
C SER A 121 -22.68 -1.02 4.11
N ARG A 122 -22.72 -1.19 2.79
CA ARG A 122 -23.16 -2.39 2.09
C ARG A 122 -22.27 -2.67 0.89
N ILE A 123 -21.79 -3.90 0.77
CA ILE A 123 -21.05 -4.37 -0.41
C ILE A 123 -22.06 -4.80 -1.48
N ASP A 124 -22.08 -4.06 -2.57
CA ASP A 124 -22.92 -4.28 -3.75
C ASP A 124 -22.14 -4.87 -4.93
N GLN A 125 -20.83 -4.61 -5.00
CA GLN A 125 -19.92 -5.18 -5.99
C GLN A 125 -18.66 -5.72 -5.30
N LEU A 126 -18.24 -6.93 -5.68
CA LEU A 126 -17.05 -7.57 -5.13
C LEU A 126 -16.23 -8.22 -6.25
N LEU A 127 -14.98 -7.78 -6.38
CA LEU A 127 -13.97 -8.45 -7.19
C LEU A 127 -13.16 -9.37 -6.29
N HIS A 128 -13.05 -10.64 -6.67
CA HIS A 128 -12.37 -11.66 -5.88
C HIS A 128 -11.37 -12.43 -6.74
N GLY A 129 -10.12 -12.50 -6.28
CA GLY A 129 -9.06 -13.30 -6.87
C GLY A 129 -8.40 -14.18 -5.80
N SER A 130 -8.28 -15.48 -6.06
CA SER A 130 -7.70 -16.45 -5.11
C SER A 130 -6.23 -16.75 -5.38
N CYS A 131 -5.85 -16.93 -6.65
CA CYS A 131 -4.49 -17.28 -7.05
C CYS A 131 -4.10 -16.50 -8.29
N ARG A 132 -2.89 -15.93 -8.28
CA ARG A 132 -2.21 -15.44 -9.50
C ARG A 132 -1.13 -16.47 -9.87
N LYS A 133 -1.01 -16.79 -11.16
CA LYS A 133 0.07 -17.64 -11.69
C LYS A 133 0.93 -16.81 -12.65
N PRO A 134 1.95 -16.08 -12.15
CA PRO A 134 2.72 -15.14 -12.98
C PRO A 134 3.43 -15.78 -14.18
N HIS A 135 3.68 -17.09 -14.14
CA HIS A 135 4.36 -17.84 -15.19
C HIS A 135 3.41 -18.50 -16.21
N HIS A 136 2.09 -18.40 -16.03
CA HIS A 136 1.12 -18.99 -16.95
C HIS A 136 0.90 -18.04 -18.15
N PRO A 137 0.82 -18.54 -19.40
CA PRO A 137 0.76 -17.70 -20.62
C PRO A 137 -0.61 -17.03 -20.87
N ALA A 138 -1.43 -16.82 -19.84
CA ALA A 138 -2.69 -16.10 -19.96
C ALA A 138 -2.52 -14.62 -19.61
N THR A 139 -3.41 -13.78 -20.13
CA THR A 139 -3.48 -12.36 -19.75
C THR A 139 -3.76 -12.22 -18.25
N ASP A 140 -3.13 -11.22 -17.62
CA ASP A 140 -3.29 -10.98 -16.19
C ASP A 140 -4.68 -10.39 -15.88
N GLY A 141 -5.47 -11.13 -15.10
CA GLY A 141 -6.81 -10.68 -14.69
C GLY A 141 -6.81 -9.41 -13.82
N LEU A 142 -5.70 -9.08 -13.16
CA LEU A 142 -5.60 -7.83 -12.38
C LEU A 142 -5.56 -6.59 -13.28
N LEU A 143 -5.11 -6.71 -14.54
CA LEU A 143 -5.19 -5.58 -15.48
C LEU A 143 -6.63 -5.20 -15.82
N CYS A 144 -7.54 -6.18 -15.83
CA CYS A 144 -8.97 -5.89 -16.00
C CYS A 144 -9.54 -5.15 -14.79
N VAL A 145 -9.05 -5.45 -13.58
CA VAL A 145 -9.44 -4.74 -12.35
C VAL A 145 -8.91 -3.31 -12.36
N ASP A 146 -7.65 -3.13 -12.72
CA ASP A 146 -7.01 -1.82 -12.86
C ASP A 146 -7.77 -0.93 -13.86
N ALA A 147 -8.10 -1.47 -15.04
CA ALA A 147 -8.87 -0.76 -16.05
C ALA A 147 -10.33 -0.45 -15.63
N LEU A 148 -10.92 -1.28 -14.76
CA LEU A 148 -12.25 -1.01 -14.19
C LEU A 148 -12.20 0.11 -13.14
N LEU A 149 -11.14 0.17 -12.33
CA LEU A 149 -10.94 1.21 -11.32
C LEU A 149 -10.55 2.56 -11.93
N ALA A 150 -9.96 2.56 -13.11
CA ALA A 150 -9.58 3.77 -13.84
C ALA A 150 -10.72 4.48 -14.58
N GLN A 151 -11.93 3.91 -14.58
CA GLN A 151 -13.15 4.48 -15.19
C GLN A 151 -13.91 5.36 -14.21
#